data_AF-A0A552ZLU7-F1
#
_entry.id   AF-A0A552ZLU7-F1
#
_cell.length_a   1.000
_cell.length_b   1.000
_cell.length_c   1.000
_cell.angle_alpha   90.00
_cell.angle_beta   90.00
_cell.angle_gamma   90.00
#
_symmetry.space_group_name_H-M   'P 1'
#
loop_
_entity.id
_entity.type
_entity.pdbx_description
1 polymer ?
#
loop_
_entity_poly.entity_id
_entity_poly.type
_entity_poly.pdbx_seq_one_letter_code
_entity_poly.pdbx_strand_id
1 'polypeptide(L)'
;MPARHRHTRSHTVALVIGGTAGALLRYAVATSWPQPTQLWVSTTMTAAVAFAIAGFLVSSGITSAVRAAVFGVCASAASLSAWSVLTIKQPPTLSLAFLIGVPAAALAGLLCGLLAARVVAR
;
A
#
# COMPACT_ATOMS: atom_id res chain seq x y z
N MET A 1 -25.22 -15.08 -20.81
CA MET A 1 -24.86 -14.66 -19.43
C MET A 1 -24.06 -13.35 -19.44
N PRO A 2 -24.70 -12.16 -19.46
CA PRO A 2 -23.99 -10.86 -19.57
C PRO A 2 -23.50 -10.29 -18.22
N ALA A 3 -24.06 -10.73 -17.10
CA ALA A 3 -23.85 -10.10 -15.78
C ALA A 3 -22.42 -10.32 -15.22
N ARG A 4 -21.78 -11.47 -15.49
CA ARG A 4 -20.42 -11.78 -15.02
C ARG A 4 -19.39 -10.80 -15.58
N HIS A 5 -19.47 -10.46 -16.87
CA HIS A 5 -18.51 -9.55 -17.51
C HIS A 5 -18.59 -8.10 -16.98
N ARG A 6 -19.78 -7.62 -16.60
CA ARG A 6 -19.92 -6.29 -15.98
C ARG A 6 -19.25 -6.21 -14.61
N HIS A 7 -19.37 -7.28 -13.82
CA HIS A 7 -18.76 -7.34 -12.48
C HIS A 7 -17.23 -7.37 -12.57
N THR A 8 -16.67 -8.16 -13.49
CA THR A 8 -15.21 -8.22 -13.68
C THR A 8 -14.65 -6.89 -14.18
N ARG A 9 -15.33 -6.23 -15.13
CA ARG A 9 -14.90 -4.93 -15.68
C ARG A 9 -14.92 -3.81 -14.62
N SER A 10 -15.91 -3.81 -13.74
CA SER A 10 -15.99 -2.86 -12.62
C SER A 10 -14.81 -2.99 -11.65
N HIS A 11 -14.40 -4.23 -11.32
CA HIS A 11 -13.25 -4.47 -10.45
C HIS A 11 -11.92 -4.07 -11.10
N THR A 12 -11.75 -4.31 -12.40
CA THR A 12 -10.55 -3.89 -13.13
C THR A 12 -10.44 -2.36 -13.18
N VAL A 13 -11.54 -1.66 -13.48
CA VAL A 13 -11.55 -0.18 -13.49
C VAL A 13 -11.25 0.38 -12.10
N ALA A 14 -11.85 -0.20 -11.06
CA ALA A 14 -11.59 0.19 -9.68
C ALA A 14 -10.11 0.01 -9.31
N LEU A 15 -9.49 -1.11 -9.70
CA LEU A 15 -8.05 -1.34 -9.51
C LEU A 15 -7.17 -0.30 -10.22
N VAL A 16 -7.51 0.08 -11.44
CA VAL A 16 -6.75 1.09 -12.21
C VAL A 16 -6.88 2.47 -11.56
N ILE A 17 -8.09 2.87 -11.17
CA ILE A 17 -8.34 4.15 -10.48
C ILE A 17 -7.60 4.16 -9.13
N GLY A 18 -7.69 3.06 -8.38
CA GLY A 18 -6.96 2.92 -7.12
C GLY A 18 -5.45 2.98 -7.32
N GLY A 19 -4.92 2.23 -8.29
CA GLY A 19 -3.49 2.21 -8.58
C GLY A 19 -2.93 3.56 -9.02
N THR A 20 -3.67 4.28 -9.86
CA THR A 20 -3.29 5.64 -10.29
C THR A 20 -3.31 6.62 -9.11
N ALA A 21 -4.34 6.59 -8.26
CA ALA A 21 -4.38 7.41 -7.05
C ALA A 21 -3.23 7.08 -6.07
N GLY A 22 -2.92 5.80 -5.86
CA GLY A 22 -1.79 5.38 -5.02
C GLY A 22 -0.43 5.81 -5.59
N ALA A 23 -0.28 5.77 -6.91
CA ALA A 23 0.93 6.25 -7.57
C ALA A 23 1.09 7.78 -7.45
N LEU A 24 0.00 8.53 -7.60
CA LEU A 24 -0.02 9.99 -7.40
C LEU A 24 0.30 10.37 -5.96
N LEU A 25 -0.28 9.66 -4.98
CA LEU A 25 0.02 9.87 -3.57
C LEU A 25 1.50 9.65 -3.28
N ARG A 26 2.06 8.55 -3.79
CA ARG A 26 3.50 8.24 -3.65
C ARG A 26 4.38 9.30 -4.29
N TYR A 27 4.00 9.78 -5.48
CA TYR A 27 4.71 10.84 -6.18
C TYR A 27 4.67 12.15 -5.38
N ALA A 28 3.49 12.57 -4.92
CA ALA A 28 3.31 13.76 -4.10
C ALA A 28 4.20 13.70 -2.85
N VAL A 29 4.15 12.60 -2.10
CA VAL A 29 4.99 12.39 -0.90
C VAL A 29 6.48 12.47 -1.23
N ALA A 30 6.92 11.87 -2.33
CA ALA A 30 8.32 11.92 -2.76
C ALA A 30 8.77 13.34 -3.17
N THR A 31 7.87 14.15 -3.74
CA THR A 31 8.17 15.54 -4.12
C THR A 31 8.13 16.51 -2.94
N SER A 32 7.27 16.28 -1.94
CA SER A 32 7.15 17.15 -0.76
C SER A 32 8.32 17.03 0.21
N TRP A 33 8.96 15.85 0.26
CA TRP A 33 10.01 15.54 1.22
C TRP A 33 11.28 15.07 0.50
N PRO A 34 12.17 15.98 0.09
CA PRO A 34 13.38 15.63 -0.63
C PRO A 34 14.49 15.03 0.27
N GLN A 35 14.36 15.12 1.60
CA GLN A 35 15.38 14.60 2.51
C GLN A 35 15.34 13.06 2.60
N PRO A 36 16.51 12.38 2.53
CA PRO A 36 16.60 10.92 2.55
C PRO A 36 15.91 10.24 3.74
N THR A 37 16.05 10.84 4.92
CA THR A 37 15.45 10.35 6.18
C THR A 37 13.94 10.55 6.21
N GLN A 38 13.44 11.65 5.66
CA GLN A 38 12.01 11.92 5.58
C GLN A 38 11.33 10.96 4.59
N LEU A 39 11.99 10.67 3.46
CA LEU A 39 11.53 9.64 2.53
C LEU A 39 11.46 8.27 3.20
N TRP A 40 12.44 7.90 4.03
CA TRP A 40 12.39 6.63 4.76
C TRP A 40 11.17 6.53 5.68
N VAL A 41 10.94 7.56 6.49
CA VAL A 41 9.79 7.58 7.41
C VAL A 41 8.48 7.55 6.62
N SER A 42 8.35 8.37 5.58
CA SER A 42 7.12 8.46 4.80
C SER A 42 6.79 7.15 4.10
N THR A 43 7.79 6.47 3.55
CA THR A 43 7.64 5.18 2.87
C THR A 43 7.18 4.11 3.84
N THR A 44 7.85 4.05 5.00
CA THR A 44 7.61 3.04 6.02
C THR A 44 6.21 3.22 6.62
N MET A 45 5.80 4.46 6.88
CA MET A 45 4.45 4.79 7.35
C MET A 45 3.39 4.48 6.29
N THR A 46 3.63 4.87 5.03
CA THR A 46 2.68 4.58 3.93
C THR A 46 2.52 3.09 3.74
N ALA A 47 3.59 2.30 3.81
CA ALA A 47 3.55 0.85 3.75
C ALA A 47 2.79 0.26 4.96
N ALA A 48 3.11 0.67 6.19
CA ALA A 48 2.41 0.20 7.38
C ALA A 48 0.90 0.45 7.30
N VAL A 49 0.49 1.66 6.94
CA VAL A 49 -0.92 2.04 6.81
C VAL A 49 -1.60 1.28 5.67
N ALA A 50 -0.97 1.19 4.50
CA ALA A 50 -1.51 0.45 3.36
C ALA A 50 -1.73 -1.03 3.70
N PHE A 51 -0.77 -1.67 4.36
CA PHE A 51 -0.88 -3.07 4.76
C PHE A 51 -1.85 -3.29 5.93
N ALA A 52 -2.01 -2.32 6.83
CA ALA A 52 -3.05 -2.36 7.86
C ALA A 52 -4.46 -2.28 7.26
N ILE A 53 -4.68 -1.36 6.33
CA ILE A 53 -5.97 -1.24 5.62
C ILE A 53 -6.23 -2.52 4.81
N ALA A 54 -5.22 -3.03 4.11
CA ALA A 54 -5.31 -4.28 3.36
C ALA A 54 -5.67 -5.47 4.29
N GLY A 55 -4.96 -5.63 5.42
CA GLY A 55 -5.21 -6.68 6.40
C GLY A 55 -6.61 -6.62 7.00
N PHE A 56 -7.07 -5.42 7.33
CA PHE A 56 -8.44 -5.19 7.81
C PHE A 56 -9.46 -5.62 6.75
N LEU A 57 -9.34 -5.10 5.52
CA LEU A 57 -10.25 -5.43 4.41
C LEU A 57 -10.26 -6.91 4.04
N VAL A 58 -9.11 -7.60 4.16
CA VAL A 58 -9.03 -9.05 3.96
C VAL A 58 -9.86 -9.78 5.01
N SER A 59 -9.74 -9.39 6.28
CA SER A 59 -10.45 -10.04 7.38
C SER A 59 -11.93 -9.68 7.45
N SER A 60 -12.36 -8.53 6.94
CA SER A 60 -13.77 -8.11 6.97
C SER A 60 -14.65 -8.84 5.94
N GLY A 61 -14.09 -9.65 5.04
CA GLY A 61 -14.87 -10.43 4.07
C GLY A 61 -15.60 -9.62 2.99
N ILE A 62 -15.37 -8.31 2.91
CA ILE A 62 -16.08 -7.40 2.00
C ILE A 62 -15.70 -7.76 0.54
N THR A 63 -16.67 -8.10 -0.30
CA THR A 63 -16.50 -8.41 -1.72
C THR A 63 -17.08 -7.29 -2.59
N SER A 64 -16.42 -6.12 -2.56
CA SER A 64 -16.87 -4.90 -3.25
C SER A 64 -15.81 -4.35 -4.20
N ALA A 65 -16.24 -3.64 -5.26
CA ALA A 65 -15.36 -2.85 -6.12
C ALA A 65 -14.53 -1.82 -5.32
N VAL A 66 -15.02 -1.37 -4.16
CA VAL A 66 -14.28 -0.51 -3.24
C VAL A 66 -13.02 -1.19 -2.71
N ARG A 67 -13.09 -2.50 -2.41
CA ARG A 67 -11.92 -3.26 -1.96
C ARG A 67 -10.87 -3.39 -3.07
N ALA A 68 -11.31 -3.57 -4.31
CA ALA A 68 -10.42 -3.60 -5.47
C ALA A 68 -9.71 -2.25 -5.69
N ALA A 69 -10.42 -1.13 -5.51
CA ALA A 69 -9.80 0.19 -5.54
C ALA A 69 -8.79 0.38 -4.40
N VAL A 70 -9.16 0.06 -3.16
CA VAL A 70 -8.25 0.23 -2.01
C VAL A 70 -7.01 -0.66 -2.12
N PHE A 71 -7.14 -1.88 -2.63
CA PHE A 71 -5.98 -2.72 -2.94
C PHE A 71 -5.10 -2.11 -4.02
N GLY A 72 -5.70 -1.53 -5.07
CA GLY A 72 -4.96 -0.79 -6.08
C GLY A 72 -4.15 0.36 -5.48
N VAL A 73 -4.79 1.18 -4.62
CA VAL A 73 -4.12 2.28 -3.90
C VAL A 73 -2.96 1.74 -3.06
N CYS A 74 -3.21 0.71 -2.24
CA CYS A 74 -2.22 0.15 -1.34
C CYS A 74 -1.03 -0.46 -2.09
N ALA A 75 -1.30 -1.23 -3.16
CA ALA A 75 -0.27 -1.88 -3.97
C ALA A 75 0.61 -0.87 -4.71
N SER A 76 0.02 0.18 -5.29
CA SER A 76 0.77 1.22 -5.99
C SER A 76 1.49 2.19 -5.05
N ALA A 77 0.91 2.52 -3.90
CA ALA A 77 1.56 3.34 -2.88
C ALA A 77 2.77 2.62 -2.25
N ALA A 78 2.67 1.31 -2.02
CA ALA A 78 3.73 0.48 -1.45
C ALA A 78 4.72 -0.09 -2.51
N SER A 79 4.70 0.41 -3.74
CA SER A 79 5.46 -0.17 -4.86
C SER A 79 6.98 -0.23 -4.62
N LEU A 80 7.49 -1.42 -4.30
CA LEU A 80 8.90 -1.68 -3.97
C LEU A 80 9.88 -1.32 -5.09
N SER A 81 9.47 -1.45 -6.36
CA SER A 81 10.31 -1.13 -7.51
C SER A 81 10.59 0.36 -7.67
N ALA A 82 9.67 1.21 -7.20
CA ALA A 82 9.87 2.65 -7.28
C ALA A 82 10.69 3.18 -6.09
N TRP A 83 10.63 2.51 -4.94
CA TRP A 83 11.45 2.79 -3.79
C TRP A 83 12.88 2.27 -3.95
N SER A 84 13.09 1.16 -4.65
CA SER A 84 14.43 0.62 -4.93
C SER A 84 15.30 1.57 -5.79
N VAL A 85 14.69 2.26 -6.75
CA VAL A 85 15.37 3.28 -7.56
C VAL A 85 15.84 4.46 -6.70
N LEU A 86 15.06 4.82 -5.67
CA LEU A 86 15.40 5.91 -4.74
C LEU A 86 16.48 5.51 -3.74
N THR A 87 16.53 4.24 -3.31
CA THR A 87 17.55 3.74 -2.38
C THR A 87 18.90 3.45 -3.04
N ILE A 88 18.94 3.13 -4.34
CA ILE A 88 20.23 2.95 -5.06
C ILE A 88 21.10 4.21 -5.02
N LYS A 89 20.49 5.40 -4.90
CA LYS A 89 21.21 6.69 -4.82
C LYS A 89 21.56 7.14 -3.39
N GLN A 90 21.22 6.35 -2.37
CA GLN A 90 21.43 6.71 -0.97
C GLN A 90 22.65 6.01 -0.34
N PRO A 91 23.20 6.55 0.77
CA PRO A 91 24.27 5.88 1.50
C PRO A 91 23.85 4.48 1.97
N PRO A 92 24.79 3.52 2.03
CA PRO A 92 24.50 2.10 2.20
C PRO A 92 23.73 1.77 3.50
N THR A 93 23.92 2.57 4.55
CA THR A 93 23.19 2.46 5.81
C THR A 93 21.69 2.73 5.67
N LEU A 94 21.30 3.72 4.86
CA LEU A 94 19.88 3.99 4.59
C LEU A 94 19.27 2.91 3.70
N SER A 95 20.01 2.40 2.72
CA SER A 95 19.52 1.31 1.86
C SER A 95 19.21 0.03 2.66
N LEU A 96 20.04 -0.31 3.65
CA LEU A 96 19.76 -1.41 4.57
C LEU A 96 18.54 -1.13 5.46
N ALA A 97 18.40 0.10 5.96
CA ALA A 97 17.24 0.51 6.76
C ALA A 97 15.93 0.44 5.95
N PHE A 98 15.94 0.79 4.66
CA PHE A 98 14.80 0.61 3.77
C PHE A 98 14.50 -0.86 3.51
N LEU A 99 15.54 -1.67 3.25
CA LEU A 99 15.42 -3.08 2.94
C LEU A 99 14.79 -3.88 4.08
N ILE A 100 15.07 -3.52 5.33
CA ILE A 100 14.57 -4.22 6.52
C ILE A 100 13.31 -3.54 7.07
N GLY A 101 13.32 -2.20 7.15
CA GLY A 101 12.26 -1.42 7.79
C GLY A 101 10.93 -1.48 7.05
N VAL A 102 10.95 -1.40 5.72
CA VAL A 102 9.70 -1.40 4.92
C VAL A 102 8.97 -2.75 5.01
N PRO A 103 9.63 -3.92 4.84
CA PRO A 103 8.97 -5.20 5.03
C PRO A 103 8.51 -5.44 6.48
N ALA A 104 9.31 -5.06 7.48
CA ALA A 104 8.93 -5.20 8.89
C ALA A 104 7.69 -4.37 9.21
N ALA A 105 7.63 -3.13 8.73
CA ALA A 105 6.49 -2.25 8.90
C ALA A 105 5.24 -2.74 8.15
N ALA A 106 5.41 -3.29 6.94
CA ALA A 106 4.33 -3.92 6.20
C ALA A 106 3.74 -5.12 6.95
N LEU A 107 4.59 -5.99 7.53
CA LEU A 107 4.14 -7.11 8.36
C LEU A 107 3.43 -6.65 9.62
N ALA A 108 4.00 -5.67 10.33
CA ALA A 108 3.38 -5.10 11.53
C ALA A 108 2.02 -4.46 11.22
N GLY A 109 1.94 -3.69 10.13
CA GLY A 109 0.70 -3.11 9.63
C GLY A 109 -0.33 -4.19 9.31
N LEU A 110 0.05 -5.21 8.55
CA LEU A 110 -0.83 -6.32 8.18
C LEU A 110 -1.39 -7.05 9.43
N LEU A 111 -0.52 -7.39 10.38
CA LEU A 111 -0.91 -8.04 11.63
C LEU A 111 -1.85 -7.13 12.44
N CYS A 112 -1.55 -5.84 12.54
CA CYS A 112 -2.40 -4.87 13.21
C CYS A 112 -3.79 -4.78 12.56
N GLY A 113 -3.86 -4.71 11.23
CA GLY A 113 -5.12 -4.69 10.47
C GLY A 113 -5.96 -5.95 10.68
N LEU A 114 -5.32 -7.12 10.70
CA LEU A 114 -5.97 -8.40 11.00
C LEU A 114 -6.52 -8.44 12.43
N LEU A 115 -5.73 -7.98 13.41
CA LEU A 115 -6.16 -7.94 14.82
C LEU A 115 -7.30 -6.95 15.03
N ALA A 116 -7.24 -5.77 14.41
CA ALA A 116 -8.31 -4.77 14.47
C ALA A 116 -9.63 -5.34 13.91
N ALA A 117 -9.58 -6.04 12.77
CA ALA A 117 -10.75 -6.69 12.23
C ALA A 117 -11.30 -7.80 13.14
N ARG A 118 -10.43 -8.55 13.83
CA ARG A 118 -10.83 -9.56 14.82
C ARG A 118 -11.50 -8.94 16.04
N VAL A 119 -11.07 -7.75 16.48
CA VAL A 119 -11.72 -7.01 17.57
C VAL A 119 -13.09 -6.49 17.13
N VAL A 120 -13.20 -5.95 15.93
CA VAL A 120 -14.48 -5.42 15.39
C VAL A 120 -15.51 -6.53 15.13
N ALA A 121 -15.06 -7.75 14.85
CA ALA A 121 -15.94 -8.89 14.61
C ALA A 121 -16.41 -9.62 15.88
N ARG A 122 -15.89 -9.26 17.06
CA ARG A 122 -16.34 -9.77 18.37
C ARG A 122 -17.38 -8.84 18.96
#